data_AF-A0AAV9DRN7-F1
#
_entry.id   AF-A0AAV9DRN7-F1
#
_cell.length_a   1.000
_cell.length_b   1.000
_cell.length_c   1.000
_cell.angle_alpha   90.00
_cell.angle_beta   90.00
_cell.angle_gamma   90.00
#
_symmetry.space_group_name_H-M   'P 1'
#
loop_
_entity.id
_entity.type
_entity.pdbx_description
1 polymer ?
#
loop_
_entity_poly.entity_id
_entity_poly.type
_entity_poly.pdbx_seq_one_letter_code
_entity_poly.pdbx_strand_id
1 'polypeptide(L)'
;MLDKNDEAAPISAEDRDRRIILKGEWMAILRMEESEWRQCSQGQSFDDPSRIEQAFVNYFSSAFKKNNSWAPEWRDEDLGRIPGDLWASLEAPFSETKVKRAVFGCVADKAPGPDGFNLRFFQEFG
;
A
#
# COMPACT_ATOMS: atom_id res chain seq x y z
N MET A 1 5.03 -6.61 35.20
CA MET A 1 3.62 -6.66 35.62
C MET A 1 2.96 -5.37 35.16
N LEU A 2 2.57 -5.32 33.88
CA LEU A 2 1.80 -4.24 33.26
C LEU A 2 0.94 -4.85 32.15
N ASP A 3 -0.35 -4.53 32.27
CA ASP A 3 -1.52 -4.74 31.42
C ASP A 3 -1.68 -6.05 30.63
N LYS A 4 -2.39 -7.00 31.24
CA LYS A 4 -3.15 -8.03 30.57
C LYS A 4 -4.62 -7.66 30.70
N ASN A 5 -5.15 -6.71 29.93
CA ASN A 5 -6.59 -6.49 29.83
C ASN A 5 -7.03 -5.64 28.63
N ASP A 6 -6.52 -5.93 27.42
CA ASP A 6 -7.38 -5.79 26.24
C ASP A 6 -8.37 -6.96 26.24
N GLU A 7 -9.36 -6.90 27.13
CA GLU A 7 -10.55 -7.73 27.02
C GLU A 7 -11.18 -7.39 25.67
N ALA A 8 -10.97 -8.28 24.70
CA ALA A 8 -11.78 -8.34 23.50
C ALA A 8 -13.25 -8.44 23.94
N ALA A 9 -13.93 -7.29 23.97
CA ALA A 9 -15.34 -7.20 24.30
C ALA A 9 -16.08 -8.31 23.53
N PRO A 10 -16.96 -9.09 24.18
CA PRO A 10 -17.62 -10.20 23.53
C PRO A 10 -18.37 -9.66 22.31
N ILE A 11 -17.97 -10.14 21.13
CA ILE A 11 -18.57 -9.76 19.84
C ILE A 11 -20.10 -9.81 19.98
N SER A 12 -20.74 -8.68 19.73
CA SER A 12 -22.20 -8.53 19.72
C SER A 12 -22.83 -9.61 18.84
N ALA A 13 -24.03 -10.07 19.19
CA ALA A 13 -24.77 -11.03 18.37
C ALA A 13 -24.90 -10.57 16.91
N GLU A 14 -25.15 -9.26 16.71
CA GLU A 14 -25.21 -8.65 15.38
C GLU A 14 -23.89 -8.72 14.62
N ASP A 15 -22.76 -8.49 15.30
CA ASP A 15 -21.44 -8.56 14.68
C ASP A 15 -21.02 -10.00 14.38
N ARG A 16 -21.51 -10.96 15.18
CA ARG A 16 -21.34 -12.39 14.92
C ARG A 16 -22.11 -12.79 13.66
N ASP A 17 -23.33 -12.31 13.50
CA ASP A 17 -24.17 -12.56 12.31
C ASP A 17 -23.58 -11.89 11.06
N ARG A 18 -23.14 -10.64 11.16
CA ARG A 18 -22.41 -9.94 10.08
C ARG A 18 -21.17 -10.72 9.66
N ARG A 19 -20.41 -11.25 10.61
CA ARG A 19 -19.22 -12.05 10.32
C ARG A 19 -19.58 -13.36 9.60
N ILE A 20 -20.68 -14.01 9.95
CA ILE A 20 -21.16 -15.22 9.27
C ILE A 20 -21.55 -14.90 7.82
N ILE A 21 -22.30 -13.83 7.62
CA ILE A 21 -22.76 -13.39 6.29
C ILE A 21 -21.56 -13.02 5.41
N LEU A 22 -20.70 -12.11 5.89
CA LEU A 22 -19.52 -11.66 5.17
C LEU A 22 -18.56 -12.82 4.87
N LYS A 23 -18.41 -13.76 5.80
CA LYS A 23 -17.63 -14.98 5.54
C LYS A 23 -18.28 -15.84 4.46
N GLY A 24 -19.60 -15.96 4.44
CA GLY A 24 -20.34 -16.66 3.39
C GLY A 24 -20.16 -16.02 2.01
N GLU A 25 -20.33 -14.71 1.93
CA GLU A 25 -20.16 -13.92 0.70
C GLU A 25 -18.72 -13.98 0.20
N TRP A 26 -17.73 -13.80 1.08
CA TRP A 26 -16.32 -13.90 0.73
C TRP A 26 -15.95 -15.29 0.22
N MET A 27 -16.47 -16.35 0.86
CA MET A 27 -16.28 -17.73 0.40
C MET A 27 -16.99 -18.02 -0.94
N ALA A 28 -18.02 -17.25 -1.30
CA ALA A 28 -18.64 -17.33 -2.62
C ALA A 28 -17.77 -16.66 -3.69
N ILE A 29 -17.24 -15.46 -3.40
CA ILE A 29 -16.33 -14.74 -4.29
C ILE A 29 -15.06 -15.55 -4.57
N LEU A 30 -14.41 -16.07 -3.52
CA LEU A 30 -13.22 -16.90 -3.68
C LEU A 30 -13.47 -18.14 -4.54
N ARG A 31 -14.63 -18.78 -4.41
CA ARG A 31 -14.99 -19.94 -5.24
C ARG A 31 -15.22 -19.56 -6.70
N MET A 32 -15.82 -18.39 -6.96
CA MET A 32 -15.95 -17.88 -8.32
C MET A 32 -14.58 -17.61 -8.91
N GLU A 33 -13.71 -16.90 -8.19
CA GLU A 33 -12.35 -16.61 -8.65
C GLU A 33 -11.54 -17.90 -8.89
N GLU A 34 -11.57 -18.85 -7.95
CA GLU A 34 -10.91 -20.16 -8.11
C GLU A 34 -11.44 -20.93 -9.34
N SER A 35 -12.75 -20.82 -9.63
CA SER A 35 -13.37 -21.45 -10.80
C SER A 35 -12.95 -20.78 -12.10
N GLU A 36 -12.83 -19.45 -12.11
CA GLU A 36 -12.29 -18.68 -13.23
C GLU A 36 -10.83 -19.01 -13.47
N TRP A 37 -10.00 -19.05 -12.42
CA TRP A 37 -8.61 -19.47 -12.49
C TRP A 37 -8.48 -20.90 -13.02
N ARG A 38 -9.35 -21.83 -12.61
CA ARG A 38 -9.39 -23.22 -13.13
C ARG A 38 -9.79 -23.30 -14.61
N GLN A 39 -10.75 -22.48 -15.05
CA GLN A 39 -11.15 -22.45 -16.46
C GLN A 39 -10.06 -21.82 -17.34
N CYS A 40 -9.49 -20.72 -16.89
CA CYS A 40 -8.39 -20.05 -17.60
C CYS A 40 -7.10 -20.88 -17.58
N SER A 41 -6.86 -21.71 -16.56
CA SER A 41 -5.67 -22.58 -16.48
C SER A 41 -5.77 -23.87 -17.30
N GLN A 42 -6.90 -24.12 -18.00
CA GLN A 42 -7.14 -25.38 -18.74
C GLN A 42 -6.94 -26.63 -17.84
N GLY A 43 -7.21 -26.53 -16.54
CA GLY A 43 -7.04 -27.64 -15.59
C GLY A 43 -5.59 -28.00 -15.25
N GLN A 44 -4.60 -27.17 -15.60
CA GLN A 44 -3.22 -27.39 -15.18
C GLN A 44 -3.02 -26.97 -13.71
N SER A 45 -2.73 -27.95 -12.84
CA SER A 45 -2.23 -27.66 -11.50
C SER A 45 -0.80 -27.12 -11.61
N PHE A 46 -0.54 -25.93 -11.09
CA PHE A 46 0.79 -25.38 -10.98
C PHE A 46 1.31 -25.65 -9.56
N ASP A 47 1.60 -26.92 -9.26
CA ASP A 47 2.20 -27.30 -7.96
C ASP A 47 3.73 -27.19 -7.97
N ASP A 48 4.32 -26.95 -9.14
CA ASP A 48 5.76 -26.68 -9.28
C ASP A 48 6.05 -25.22 -8.93
N PRO A 49 6.74 -24.94 -7.81
CA PRO A 49 7.07 -23.58 -7.39
C PRO A 49 7.77 -22.78 -8.48
N SER A 50 8.58 -23.45 -9.30
CA SER A 50 9.33 -22.83 -10.40
C SER A 50 8.41 -22.31 -11.51
N ARG A 51 7.32 -23.04 -11.79
CA ARG A 51 6.33 -22.62 -12.80
C ARG A 51 5.45 -21.49 -12.29
N ILE A 52 5.12 -21.49 -11.00
CA ILE A 52 4.40 -20.36 -10.37
C ILE A 52 5.27 -19.11 -10.43
N GLU A 53 6.54 -19.22 -10.06
CA GLU A 53 7.50 -18.12 -10.11
C GLU A 53 7.63 -17.57 -11.54
N GLN A 54 7.80 -18.44 -12.53
CA GLN A 54 7.87 -18.03 -13.93
C GLN A 54 6.56 -17.40 -14.41
N ALA A 55 5.40 -17.93 -14.04
CA ALA A 55 4.11 -17.34 -14.40
C ALA A 55 3.94 -15.94 -13.79
N PHE A 56 4.32 -15.76 -12.51
CA PHE A 56 4.31 -14.47 -11.82
C PHE A 56 5.23 -13.46 -12.51
N VAL A 57 6.49 -13.86 -12.74
CA VAL A 57 7.49 -13.02 -13.42
C VAL A 57 7.00 -12.65 -14.82
N ASN A 58 6.48 -13.60 -15.60
CA ASN A 58 5.99 -13.33 -16.95
C ASN A 58 4.80 -12.38 -16.95
N TYR A 59 3.84 -12.58 -16.04
CA TYR A 59 2.66 -11.73 -15.91
C TYR A 59 3.05 -10.29 -15.60
N PHE A 60 3.80 -10.08 -14.51
CA PHE A 60 4.19 -8.74 -14.10
C PHE A 60 5.22 -8.10 -15.03
N SER A 61 6.14 -8.88 -15.61
CA SER A 61 7.01 -8.37 -16.68
C SER A 61 6.20 -7.90 -17.87
N SER A 62 5.09 -8.56 -18.20
CA SER A 62 4.19 -8.11 -19.28
C SER A 62 3.37 -6.89 -18.87
N ALA A 63 2.83 -6.86 -17.66
CA ALA A 63 2.02 -5.76 -17.15
C ALA A 63 2.84 -4.47 -16.96
N PHE A 64 4.09 -4.59 -16.53
CA PHE A 64 5.03 -3.48 -16.34
C PHE A 64 5.95 -3.25 -17.53
N LYS A 65 5.87 -4.06 -18.59
CA LYS A 65 6.52 -3.73 -19.86
C LYS A 65 5.93 -2.39 -20.30
N LYS A 66 6.79 -1.37 -20.32
CA LYS A 66 6.46 -0.03 -20.78
C LYS A 66 5.83 -0.11 -22.17
N ASN A 67 4.51 -0.10 -22.24
CA ASN A 67 3.81 0.35 -23.44
C ASN A 67 3.83 1.88 -23.38
N ASN A 68 5.00 2.44 -23.68
CA ASN A 68 5.28 3.89 -23.64
C ASN A 68 4.52 4.67 -24.74
N SER A 69 3.52 4.09 -25.39
CA SER A 69 2.74 4.78 -26.43
C SER A 69 2.05 6.04 -25.94
N TRP A 70 1.71 6.12 -24.64
CA TRP A 70 1.14 7.33 -24.03
C TRP A 70 2.17 8.20 -23.31
N ALA A 71 3.39 7.69 -23.08
CA ALA A 71 4.41 8.42 -22.33
C ALA A 71 4.94 9.55 -23.22
N PRO A 72 4.81 10.81 -22.81
CA PRO A 72 5.38 11.90 -23.59
C PRO A 72 6.90 11.72 -23.67
N GLU A 73 7.48 11.91 -24.85
CA GLU A 73 8.91 12.13 -24.99
C GLU A 73 9.22 13.52 -24.45
N TRP A 74 9.39 13.64 -23.13
CA TRP A 74 9.83 14.87 -22.50
C TRP A 74 11.28 15.14 -22.92
N ARG A 75 11.52 16.22 -23.67
CA ARG A 75 12.86 16.80 -23.77
C ARG A 75 13.12 17.69 -22.56
N ASP A 76 14.39 17.88 -22.20
CA ASP A 76 14.76 18.82 -21.13
C ASP A 76 14.24 20.24 -21.41
N GLU A 77 13.99 20.57 -22.68
CA GLU A 77 13.39 21.83 -23.13
C GLU A 77 11.89 21.96 -22.76
N ASP A 78 11.18 20.84 -22.64
CA ASP A 78 9.75 20.79 -22.28
C ASP A 78 9.55 20.94 -20.76
N LEU A 79 10.62 20.75 -19.98
CA LEU A 79 10.64 20.93 -18.54
C LEU A 79 11.04 22.39 -18.22
N GLY A 80 10.08 23.17 -17.73
CA GLY A 80 10.35 24.53 -17.27
C GLY A 80 11.47 24.57 -16.21
N ARG A 81 12.37 25.56 -16.30
CA ARG A 81 13.40 25.75 -15.28
C ARG A 81 12.79 26.32 -14.01
N ILE A 82 13.18 25.75 -12.88
CA ILE A 82 12.85 26.28 -11.57
C ILE A 82 13.54 27.66 -11.42
N PRO A 83 12.80 28.72 -11.06
CA PRO A 83 13.37 30.04 -10.77
C PRO A 83 14.46 29.97 -9.71
N GLY A 84 15.50 30.81 -9.81
CA GLY A 84 16.67 30.73 -8.94
C GLY A 84 16.38 30.95 -7.44
N ASP A 85 15.39 31.76 -7.12
CA ASP A 85 14.87 31.96 -5.77
C ASP A 85 14.18 30.72 -5.22
N LEU A 86 13.40 30.02 -6.05
CA LEU A 86 12.80 28.74 -5.68
C LEU A 86 13.87 27.66 -5.51
N TRP A 87 14.90 27.65 -6.36
CA TRP A 87 16.04 26.75 -6.23
C TRP A 87 16.76 26.94 -4.89
N ALA A 88 17.05 28.20 -4.53
CA ALA A 88 17.66 28.54 -3.25
C ALA A 88 16.79 28.11 -2.05
N SER A 89 15.46 28.20 -2.17
CA SER A 89 14.52 27.73 -1.13
C SER A 89 14.49 26.20 -0.99
N LEU A 90 14.65 25.47 -2.09
CA LEU A 90 14.70 24.01 -2.12
C LEU A 90 16.01 23.47 -1.52
N GLU A 91 17.13 24.14 -1.78
CA GLU A 91 18.45 23.80 -1.22
C GLU A 91 18.69 24.34 0.19
N ALA A 92 17.78 25.20 0.70
CA ALA A 92 17.91 25.74 2.03
C ALA A 92 17.88 24.63 3.11
N PRO A 93 18.73 24.72 4.15
CA PRO A 93 18.69 23.80 5.27
C PRO A 93 17.30 23.69 5.91
N PHE A 94 16.99 22.52 6.45
CA PHE A 94 15.75 22.34 7.20
C PHE A 94 15.73 23.23 8.43
N SER A 95 14.66 23.99 8.61
CA SER A 95 14.38 24.70 9.85
C SER A 95 13.44 23.89 10.72
N GLU A 96 13.55 24.07 12.03
CA GLU A 96 12.64 23.43 12.99
C GLU A 96 11.18 23.72 12.66
N THR A 97 10.86 24.97 12.29
CA THR A 97 9.51 25.37 11.87
C THR A 97 9.04 24.59 10.64
N LYS A 98 9.91 24.38 9.64
CA LYS A 98 9.59 23.61 8.42
C LYS A 98 9.34 22.14 8.76
N VAL A 99 10.16 21.57 9.64
CA VAL A 99 10.03 20.18 10.11
C VAL A 99 8.74 20.00 10.89
N LYS A 100 8.47 20.85 11.89
CA LYS A 100 7.22 20.82 12.68
C LYS A 100 6.01 20.95 11.77
N ARG A 101 5.99 21.91 10.86
CA ARG A 101 4.87 22.05 9.90
C ARG A 101 4.63 20.77 9.08
N ALA A 102 5.70 20.09 8.64
CA ALA A 102 5.58 18.86 7.88
C ALA A 102 5.05 17.70 8.74
N VAL A 103 5.58 17.52 9.96
CA VAL A 103 5.16 16.47 10.89
C VAL A 103 3.71 16.64 11.30
N PHE A 104 3.32 17.83 11.75
CA PHE A 104 1.96 18.14 12.23
C PHE A 104 0.94 18.33 11.10
N GLY A 105 1.40 18.49 9.85
CA GLY A 105 0.54 18.52 8.66
C GLY A 105 0.17 17.12 8.13
N CYS A 106 0.79 16.06 8.67
CA CYS A 106 0.53 14.68 8.25
C CYS A 106 -0.50 14.00 9.15
N VAL A 107 -1.18 12.97 8.62
CA VAL A 107 -2.04 12.08 9.40
C VAL A 107 -1.22 11.33 10.44
N ALA A 108 -1.66 11.35 11.70
CA ALA A 108 -0.96 10.79 12.84
C ALA A 108 -0.78 9.25 12.75
N ASP A 109 -1.83 8.55 12.34
CA ASP A 109 -1.91 7.08 12.32
C ASP A 109 -1.41 6.46 11.00
N LYS A 110 -0.29 6.98 10.49
CA LYS A 110 0.41 6.31 9.38
C LYS A 110 1.08 5.01 9.84
N ALA A 111 1.35 4.12 8.89
CA ALA A 111 2.08 2.90 9.15
C ALA A 111 3.44 3.23 9.82
N PRO A 112 3.84 2.47 10.86
CA PRO A 112 5.09 2.72 11.57
C PRO A 112 6.30 2.42 10.68
N GLY A 113 7.40 3.12 10.95
CA GLY A 113 8.69 2.84 10.32
C GLY A 113 9.33 1.54 10.86
N PRO A 114 10.53 1.19 10.37
CA PRO A 114 11.33 0.11 10.94
C PRO A 114 11.68 0.30 12.42
N ASP A 115 11.57 1.53 12.92
CA ASP A 115 11.73 1.92 14.33
C ASP A 115 10.49 1.66 15.19
N GLY A 116 9.35 1.29 14.59
CA GLY A 116 8.10 0.99 15.28
C GLY A 116 7.28 2.22 15.68
N PHE A 117 7.74 3.44 15.38
CA PHE A 117 7.01 4.67 15.69
C PHE A 117 6.24 5.17 14.46
N ASN A 118 5.04 5.67 14.69
CA ASN A 118 4.28 6.43 13.70
C ASN A 118 4.36 7.94 13.99
N LEU A 119 3.75 8.75 13.13
CA LEU A 119 3.82 10.21 13.25
C LEU A 119 3.13 10.75 14.51
N ARG A 120 2.14 10.03 15.06
CA ARG A 120 1.46 10.39 16.31
C ARG A 120 2.46 10.61 17.45
N PHE A 121 3.47 9.76 17.59
CA PHE A 121 4.49 9.91 18.62
C PHE A 121 5.17 11.29 18.55
N PHE A 122 5.58 11.72 17.37
CA PHE A 122 6.24 13.02 17.19
C PHE A 122 5.29 14.21 17.30
N GLN A 123 3.98 14.00 17.07
CA GLN A 123 2.97 15.05 17.25
C GLN A 123 2.58 15.23 18.72
N GLU A 124 2.61 14.15 19.51
CA GLU A 124 2.25 14.18 20.93
C GLU A 124 3.45 14.54 21.83
N PHE A 125 4.67 14.20 21.43
CA PHE A 125 5.88 14.36 22.26
C PHE A 125 6.99 15.23 21.64
N GLY A 126 6.79 15.79 20.43
CA GLY A 126 7.80 16.55 19.68
C GLY A 126 7.54 18.05 19.51
#